data_AF-A0A7J5EJC3-F1
#
_entry.id   AF-A0A7J5EJC3-F1
#
_cell.length_a   1.000
_cell.length_b   1.000
_cell.length_c   1.000
_cell.angle_alpha   90.00
_cell.angle_beta   90.00
_cell.angle_gamma   90.00
#
_symmetry.space_group_name_H-M   'P 1'
#
loop_
_entity.id
_entity.type
_entity.pdbx_description
1 polymer ?
#
loop_
_entity_poly.entity_id
_entity_poly.type
_entity_poly.pdbx_seq_one_letter_code
_entity_poly.pdbx_strand_id
1 'polypeptide(L)' 'MPSIKIRDDLGRDLVFVHPPRRVVSLVPSDTYTLFALGAGDRVVGRTTWCELPTVGTAAPR' A
#
# COMPACT_ATOMS: atom_id res chain seq x y z
N MET A 1 0.74 23.63 2.54
CA MET A 1 0.20 22.27 2.31
C MET A 1 1.39 21.32 2.28
N PRO A 2 1.46 20.28 3.13
CA PRO A 2 2.65 19.44 3.21
C PRO A 2 2.78 18.60 1.94
N SER A 3 3.82 18.84 1.15
CA SER A 3 4.21 18.01 0.01
C SER A 3 5.20 16.94 0.47
N ILE A 4 4.95 15.68 0.13
CA ILE A 4 5.87 14.57 0.38
C ILE A 4 6.67 14.32 -0.89
N LYS A 5 8.00 14.38 -0.81
CA LYS A 5 8.90 14.01 -1.91
C LYS A 5 9.58 12.69 -1.59
N ILE A 6 9.50 11.73 -2.51
CA ILE A 6 10.09 10.39 -2.36
C ILE A 6 10.80 10.05 -3.66
N ARG A 7 11.96 9.43 -3.57
CA ARG A 7 12.60 8.76 -4.70
C ARG A 7 12.31 7.27 -4.62
N ASP A 8 11.80 6.69 -5.70
CA ASP A 8 11.54 5.26 -5.75
C ASP A 8 12.77 4.44 -6.16
N ASP A 9 12.62 3.12 -6.16
CA ASP A 9 13.70 2.17 -6.44
C ASP A 9 14.18 2.21 -7.91
N LEU A 10 13.36 2.76 -8.82
CA LEU A 10 13.76 3.02 -10.22
C LEU A 10 14.43 4.39 -10.40
N GLY A 11 14.66 5.12 -9.31
CA GLY A 11 15.29 6.44 -9.31
C GLY A 11 14.37 7.59 -9.72
N ARG A 12 13.04 7.37 -9.75
CA ARG A 12 12.05 8.39 -10.12
C ARG A 12 11.70 9.26 -8.91
N ASP A 13 11.66 10.56 -9.12
CA ASP A 13 11.22 11.51 -8.09
C ASP A 13 9.69 11.68 -8.13
N LEU A 14 9.04 11.32 -7.04
CA LEU A 14 7.58 11.40 -6.86
C LEU A 14 7.25 12.53 -5.88
N VAL A 15 6.31 13.39 -6.26
CA VAL A 15 5.82 14.49 -5.42
C VAL A 15 4.33 14.29 -5.15
N PHE A 16 3.98 14.11 -3.87
CA PHE A 16 2.61 13.97 -3.43
C PHE A 16 2.15 15.24 -2.71
N VAL A 17 1.14 15.93 -3.26
CA VAL A 17 0.54 17.12 -2.63
C VAL A 17 -0.21 16.77 -1.34
N HIS A 18 -0.69 15.52 -1.25
CA HIS A 18 -1.35 14.94 -0.08
C HIS A 18 -0.92 13.48 0.09
N PRO A 19 -0.96 12.90 1.30
CA PRO A 19 -0.68 11.49 1.51
C PRO A 19 -1.54 10.58 0.61
N PRO A 20 -0.97 9.48 0.07
CA PRO A 20 -1.73 8.52 -0.74
C PRO A 20 -2.92 7.94 0.04
N ARG A 21 -4.09 7.93 -0.61
CA ARG A 21 -5.35 7.44 -0.02
C ARG A 21 -5.79 6.08 -0.55
N ARG A 22 -5.26 5.67 -1.69
CA ARG A 22 -5.54 4.39 -2.36
C ARG A 22 -4.22 3.74 -2.73
N VAL A 23 -4.04 2.49 -2.32
CA VAL A 23 -2.80 1.73 -2.50
C VAL A 23 -3.14 0.42 -3.21
N VAL A 24 -2.38 0.10 -4.26
CA VAL A 24 -2.37 -1.23 -4.86
C VAL A 24 -1.07 -1.89 -4.45
N SER A 25 -1.15 -3.04 -3.80
CA SER A 25 0.03 -3.78 -3.33
C SER A 25 0.28 -4.99 -4.21
N LEU A 26 1.47 -5.09 -4.79
CA LEU A 26 1.81 -6.16 -5.72
C LEU A 26 2.59 -7.31 -5.08
N VAL A 27 3.11 -7.09 -3.88
CA VAL A 27 4.00 -8.03 -3.18
C VAL A 27 3.34 -8.48 -1.86
N PRO A 28 3.33 -9.78 -1.54
CA PRO A 28 2.75 -10.28 -0.29
C PRO A 28 3.36 -9.67 0.97
N SER A 29 4.70 -9.57 1.05
CA SER A 29 5.40 -8.98 2.20
C SER A 29 4.99 -7.54 2.46
N ASP A 30 4.83 -6.75 1.40
CA ASP A 30 4.46 -5.34 1.51
C ASP A 30 3.00 -5.20 1.91
N THR A 31 2.14 -6.08 1.39
CA THR A 31 0.74 -6.17 1.81
C THR A 31 0.66 -6.44 3.31
N TYR A 32 1.38 -7.44 3.83
CA TYR A 32 1.38 -7.72 5.27
C TYR A 32 1.89 -6.54 6.10
N THR A 33 2.94 -5.87 5.63
CA THR A 33 3.49 -4.68 6.28
C THR A 33 2.43 -3.57 6.36
N LEU A 34 1.70 -3.30 5.27
CA LEU A 34 0.63 -2.29 5.26
C LEU A 34 -0.48 -2.60 6.28
N PHE A 35 -0.89 -3.87 6.39
CA PHE A 35 -1.91 -4.27 7.37
C PHE A 35 -1.38 -4.18 8.81
N ALA A 36 -0.13 -4.60 9.06
CA ALA A 36 0.51 -4.49 10.38
C ALA A 36 0.65 -3.03 10.83
N LEU A 37 0.84 -2.10 9.89
CA LEU A 37 0.90 -0.65 10.14
C LEU A 37 -0.49 0.00 10.27
N GLY A 38 -1.59 -0.77 10.23
CA GLY A 38 -2.95 -0.23 10.29
C GLY A 38 -3.39 0.53 9.03
N ALA A 39 -2.67 0.38 7.91
CA ALA A 39 -2.99 1.01 6.63
C ALA A 39 -3.85 0.12 5.72
N GLY A 40 -4.34 -1.02 6.21
CA GLY A 40 -5.13 -2.00 5.45
C GLY A 40 -6.34 -1.39 4.75
N ASP A 41 -7.05 -0.45 5.39
CA ASP A 41 -8.23 0.22 4.84
C ASP A 41 -7.95 1.06 3.58
N ARG A 42 -6.67 1.35 3.29
CA ARG A 42 -6.26 2.09 2.08
C ARG A 42 -5.89 1.17 0.92
N VAL A 43 -5.79 -0.14 1.16
CA VAL A 43 -5.45 -1.13 0.12
C VAL A 43 -6.69 -1.42 -0.71
N VAL A 44 -6.69 -0.96 -1.96
CA VAL A 44 -7.81 -1.10 -2.90
C VAL A 44 -7.60 -2.21 -3.95
N GLY A 45 -6.46 -2.90 -3.90
CA GLY A 45 -6.14 -4.03 -4.77
C GLY A 45 -4.87 -4.75 -4.32
N ARG A 46 -4.84 -6.06 -4.51
CA ARG A 46 -3.71 -6.94 -4.17
C ARG A 46 -3.58 -8.09 -5.15
N THR A 47 -2.41 -8.69 -5.27
CA THR A 47 -2.25 -9.90 -6.10
C THR A 47 -2.91 -11.12 -5.45
N THR A 48 -3.19 -12.15 -6.25
CA THR A 48 -3.76 -13.44 -5.78
C THR A 48 -2.86 -14.15 -4.77
N TRP A 49 -1.56 -13.86 -4.77
CA TRP A 49 -0.56 -14.43 -3.87
C TRP A 49 -0.51 -13.76 -2.49
N CYS A 50 -1.19 -12.62 -2.32
CA CYS A 50 -1.23 -11.90 -1.05
C CYS A 50 -2.28 -12.51 -0.11
N GLU A 51 -2.04 -13.67 0.46
CA GLU A 51 -2.98 -14.33 1.39
C GLU A 51 -2.81 -13.81 2.82
N LEU A 52 -3.65 -12.86 3.23
CA LEU A 52 -3.67 -12.44 4.64
C LEU A 52 -4.19 -13.59 5.52
N PRO A 53 -3.54 -13.92 6.66
CA PRO A 53 -4.20 -14.74 7.67
C PRO A 53 -5.53 -14.07 8.03
N THR A 54 -6.59 -14.85 8.19
CA THR A 54 -8.03 -14.50 8.15
C THR A 54 -8.55 -13.50 9.20
N VAL A 55 -7.71 -12.58 9.70
CA VAL A 55 -8.01 -11.62 10.77
C VAL A 55 -8.10 -10.17 10.25
N GLY A 56 -8.30 -9.96 8.95
CA GLY A 56 -8.40 -8.61 8.38
C GLY A 56 -9.39 -8.52 7.24
N THR A 57 -10.27 -7.51 7.30
CA THR A 57 -11.26 -7.13 6.28
C THR A 57 -10.73 -7.37 4.88
N ALA A 58 -11.41 -8.24 4.13
CA ALA A 58 -10.97 -8.67 2.83
C ALA A 58 -10.89 -7.47 1.86
N ALA A 59 -9.67 -7.02 1.54
CA ALA A 59 -9.46 -6.13 0.42
C ALA A 59 -9.81 -6.85 -0.89
N PRO A 60 -10.46 -6.16 -1.85
CA PRO A 60 -10.82 -6.75 -3.15
C PRO A 60 -9.57 -7.30 -3.85
N ARG A 61 -9.75 -8.43 -4.54
CA ARG A 61 -8.75 -8.99 -5.45
C ARG A 61 -8.58 -8.06 -6.64
#